data_AF-A0A931C554-F1
#
_entry.id   AF-A0A931C554-F1
#
_cell.length_a   1.000
_cell.length_b   1.000
_cell.length_c   1.000
_cell.angle_alpha   90.00
_cell.angle_beta   90.00
_cell.angle_gamma   90.00
#
_symmetry.space_group_name_H-M   'P 1'
#
loop_
_entity.id
_entity.type
_entity.pdbx_description
1 polymer ?
#
loop_
_entity_poly.entity_id
_entity_poly.type
_entity_poly.pdbx_seq_one_letter_code
_entity_poly.pdbx_strand_id
1 'polypeptide(L)'
;MPCRGWFAQQPTACQDEVLPPPVRPPVSVEAGIGQGWRDIGGDAGRIISLEHFGASADHQRVYQEFGITAEAVAQAARDSIHATSGLVRPGGDQQTASRSRAAPAIGPSDVRPV
;
A
#
# COMPACT_ATOMS: atom_id res chain seq x y z
N MET A 1 -5.22 2.44 -15.85
CA MET A 1 -5.97 3.65 -16.24
C MET A 1 -5.29 4.30 -17.43
N PRO A 2 -5.80 4.16 -18.66
CA PRO A 2 -5.10 4.54 -19.89
C PRO A 2 -5.11 6.06 -20.18
N CYS A 3 -6.16 6.79 -19.79
CA CYS A 3 -6.23 8.24 -19.95
C CYS A 3 -6.89 8.87 -18.71
N ARG A 4 -6.08 9.55 -17.89
CA ARG A 4 -6.54 10.17 -16.65
C ARG A 4 -7.51 11.33 -16.88
N GLY A 5 -7.22 12.16 -17.88
CA GLY A 5 -8.05 13.32 -18.21
C GLY A 5 -9.45 12.92 -18.65
N TRP A 6 -9.60 11.81 -19.39
CA TRP A 6 -10.92 11.31 -19.80
C TRP A 6 -11.66 10.64 -18.65
N PHE A 7 -10.96 9.93 -17.77
CA PHE A 7 -11.54 9.34 -16.57
C PHE A 7 -12.09 10.42 -15.62
N ALA A 8 -11.32 11.50 -15.40
CA ALA A 8 -11.75 12.61 -14.54
C ALA A 8 -12.97 13.37 -15.06
N GLN A 9 -13.26 13.29 -16.36
CA GLN A 9 -14.46 13.87 -16.98
C GLN A 9 -15.69 12.97 -16.90
N GLN A 10 -15.55 11.71 -16.46
CA GLN A 10 -16.70 10.82 -16.31
C GLN A 10 -17.61 11.29 -15.17
N PRO A 11 -18.92 10.98 -15.22
CA PRO A 11 -19.80 11.20 -14.08
C PRO A 11 -19.28 10.50 -12.82
N THR A 12 -19.48 11.11 -11.64
CA THR A 12 -19.00 10.57 -10.35
C THR A 12 -19.44 9.13 -10.13
N ALA A 13 -20.66 8.76 -10.50
CA ALA A 13 -21.14 7.38 -10.39
C ALA A 13 -20.28 6.36 -11.16
N CYS A 14 -19.76 6.73 -12.33
CA CYS A 14 -18.85 5.87 -13.11
C CYS A 14 -17.45 5.82 -12.47
N GLN A 15 -16.97 6.94 -11.93
CA GLN A 15 -15.70 6.98 -11.21
C GLN A 15 -15.75 6.10 -9.95
N ASP A 16 -16.85 6.20 -9.18
CA ASP A 16 -17.09 5.44 -7.95
C ASP A 16 -17.30 3.94 -8.22
N GLU A 17 -17.84 3.57 -9.39
CA GLU A 17 -17.92 2.15 -9.79
C GLU A 17 -16.52 1.54 -10.00
N VAL A 18 -15.60 2.32 -10.58
CA VAL A 18 -14.22 1.86 -10.89
C VAL A 18 -13.32 1.97 -9.66
N LEU A 19 -13.45 3.03 -8.87
CA LEU A 19 -12.66 3.32 -7.68
C LEU A 19 -13.60 3.66 -6.51
N PRO A 20 -14.22 2.65 -5.87
CA PRO A 20 -15.21 2.89 -4.84
C PRO A 20 -14.62 3.56 -3.60
N PRO A 21 -15.09 4.77 -3.23
CA PRO A 21 -14.89 5.25 -1.87
C PRO A 21 -15.70 4.33 -0.93
N PRO A 22 -15.20 3.86 0.24
CA PRO A 22 -13.89 4.01 0.88
C PRO A 22 -13.09 2.68 0.87
N VAL A 23 -13.28 1.83 -0.14
CA VAL A 23 -12.91 0.42 -0.07
C VAL A 23 -11.45 0.23 -0.49
N ARG A 24 -10.56 0.52 0.45
CA ARG A 24 -9.11 0.28 0.42
C ARG A 24 -8.32 1.27 -0.44
N PRO A 25 -7.13 1.69 0.03
CA PRO A 25 -6.33 2.65 -0.71
C PRO A 25 -5.74 1.98 -1.95
N PRO A 26 -5.85 2.60 -3.14
CA PRO A 26 -5.35 1.99 -4.36
C PRO A 26 -3.82 1.97 -4.36
N VAL A 27 -3.27 0.96 -5.05
CA VAL A 27 -1.86 0.92 -5.42
C VAL A 27 -1.76 1.32 -6.88
N SER A 28 -1.07 2.41 -7.16
CA SER A 28 -0.71 2.79 -8.53
C SER A 28 0.64 2.18 -8.92
N VAL A 29 0.77 1.75 -10.17
CA VAL A 29 2.00 1.18 -10.73
C VAL A 29 2.22 1.76 -12.12
N GLU A 30 3.29 2.53 -12.30
CA GLU A 30 3.70 3.08 -13.59
C GLU A 30 5.22 3.27 -13.64
N ALA A 31 5.87 2.86 -14.73
CA ALA A 31 7.29 3.13 -14.97
C ALA A 31 7.54 4.59 -15.40
N GLY A 32 7.09 5.53 -14.58
CA GLY A 32 7.17 6.98 -14.78
C GLY A 32 7.04 7.71 -13.44
N ILE A 33 7.10 9.04 -13.46
CA ILE A 33 7.04 9.86 -12.23
C ILE A 33 5.67 9.73 -11.55
N GLY A 34 5.68 9.46 -10.24
CA GLY A 34 4.47 9.19 -9.45
C GLY A 34 3.58 10.41 -9.17
N GLN A 35 4.04 11.63 -9.48
CA GLN A 35 3.33 12.88 -9.14
C GLN A 35 1.86 12.90 -9.57
N GLY A 36 1.53 12.34 -10.74
CA GLY A 36 0.16 12.29 -11.20
C GLY A 36 -0.76 11.45 -10.31
N TRP A 37 -0.24 10.43 -9.64
CA TRP A 37 -1.06 9.41 -8.99
C TRP A 37 -1.44 9.72 -7.54
N ARG A 38 -0.87 10.79 -6.97
CA ARG A 38 -1.09 11.19 -5.57
C ARG A 38 -2.56 11.49 -5.28
N ASP A 39 -3.26 12.13 -6.22
CA ASP A 39 -4.67 12.54 -6.05
C ASP A 39 -5.64 11.34 -5.97
N ILE A 40 -5.27 10.21 -6.58
CA ILE A 40 -6.10 9.00 -6.60
C ILE A 40 -5.80 8.09 -5.40
N GLY A 41 -4.56 8.12 -4.91
CA GLY A 41 -4.08 7.28 -3.81
C GLY A 41 -4.65 7.63 -2.44
N GLY A 42 -4.88 8.92 -2.17
CA GLY A 42 -5.19 9.41 -0.83
C GLY A 42 -4.09 9.06 0.20
N ASP A 43 -4.37 9.31 1.48
CA ASP A 43 -3.36 9.23 2.56
C ASP A 43 -2.75 7.84 2.77
N ALA A 44 -3.53 6.79 2.50
CA ALA A 44 -3.10 5.41 2.68
C ALA A 44 -2.71 4.73 1.35
N GLY A 45 -2.79 5.44 0.22
CA GLY A 45 -2.38 4.95 -1.09
C GLY A 45 -0.91 4.56 -1.14
N ARG A 46 -0.54 3.75 -2.13
CA ARG A 46 0.86 3.47 -2.48
C ARG A 46 1.08 3.70 -3.95
N ILE A 47 2.28 4.16 -4.30
CA ILE A 47 2.67 4.44 -5.68
C ILE A 47 4.00 3.73 -5.92
N ILE A 48 4.01 2.81 -6.88
CA ILE A 48 5.21 2.22 -7.44
C ILE A 48 5.53 3.00 -8.72
N SER A 49 6.58 3.81 -8.66
CA SER A 49 6.95 4.78 -9.69
C SER A 49 8.46 4.91 -9.85
N LEU A 50 8.87 5.52 -10.95
CA LEU A 50 10.26 5.84 -11.23
C LEU A 50 10.54 7.31 -10.89
N GLU A 51 11.17 7.56 -9.75
CA GLU A 51 11.39 8.92 -9.21
C GLU A 51 12.73 9.57 -9.62
N HIS A 52 13.49 8.91 -10.49
CA HIS A 52 14.76 9.39 -11.02
C HIS A 52 14.94 8.98 -12.49
N PHE A 53 15.96 9.50 -13.17
CA PHE A 53 16.26 9.08 -14.54
C PHE A 53 16.58 7.58 -14.62
N GLY A 54 16.36 7.00 -15.80
CA GLY A 54 16.67 5.61 -16.07
C GLY A 54 18.16 5.29 -16.06
N ALA A 55 18.48 4.03 -16.35
CA ALA A 55 19.85 3.55 -16.54
C ALA A 55 19.96 2.78 -17.87
N SER A 56 21.18 2.73 -18.42
CA SER A 56 21.48 1.94 -19.62
C SER A 56 21.75 0.49 -19.21
N ALA A 57 20.73 -0.36 -19.28
CA ALA A 57 20.80 -1.78 -19.01
C ALA A 57 19.61 -2.50 -19.67
N ASP A 58 19.59 -3.83 -19.61
CA ASP A 58 18.40 -4.59 -20.00
C ASP A 58 17.18 -4.23 -19.13
N HIS A 59 16.01 -4.17 -19.75
CA HIS A 59 14.77 -3.74 -19.10
C HIS A 59 14.42 -4.56 -17.85
N GLN A 60 14.70 -5.88 -17.83
CA GLN A 60 14.41 -6.73 -16.67
C GLN A 60 15.30 -6.32 -15.50
N ARG A 61 16.57 -6.03 -15.77
CA ARG A 61 17.51 -5.57 -14.73
C ARG A 61 17.08 -4.23 -14.17
N VAL A 62 16.72 -3.29 -15.04
CA VAL A 62 16.22 -1.96 -14.66
C VAL A 62 14.98 -2.07 -13.77
N TYR A 63 14.00 -2.90 -14.15
CA TYR A 63 12.76 -3.04 -13.39
C TYR A 63 13.00 -3.68 -12.02
N GLN A 64 13.90 -4.67 -11.95
CA GLN A 64 14.30 -5.28 -10.68
C GLN A 64 15.01 -4.28 -9.77
N GLU A 65 16.00 -3.55 -10.28
CA GLU A 65 16.75 -2.57 -9.47
C GLU A 65 15.89 -1.41 -9.00
N PHE A 66 14.94 -0.97 -9.84
CA PHE A 66 14.07 0.17 -9.52
C PHE A 66 12.78 -0.24 -8.82
N GLY A 67 12.62 -1.51 -8.45
CA GLY A 67 11.48 -1.99 -7.65
C GLY A 67 10.15 -2.00 -8.39
N ILE A 68 10.17 -2.01 -9.73
CA ILE A 68 8.96 -2.17 -10.56
C ILE A 68 8.74 -3.67 -10.77
N THR A 69 8.37 -4.36 -9.70
CA THR A 69 8.22 -5.82 -9.68
C THR A 69 6.89 -6.24 -9.06
N ALA A 70 6.45 -7.47 -9.38
CA ALA A 70 5.22 -8.02 -8.84
C ALA A 70 5.26 -8.14 -7.31
N GLU A 71 6.43 -8.46 -6.75
CA GLU A 71 6.65 -8.57 -5.30
C GLU A 71 6.51 -7.23 -4.61
N ALA A 72 7.07 -6.16 -5.19
CA ALA A 72 6.96 -4.80 -4.68
C ALA A 72 5.49 -4.33 -4.68
N VAL A 73 4.75 -4.63 -5.76
CA VAL A 73 3.31 -4.33 -5.85
C VAL A 73 2.52 -5.08 -4.77
N ALA A 74 2.79 -6.38 -4.59
CA ALA A 74 2.12 -7.19 -3.57
C ALA A 74 2.45 -6.75 -2.14
N GLN A 75 3.68 -6.28 -1.90
CA GLN A 75 4.06 -5.70 -0.61
C GLN A 75 3.34 -4.36 -0.38
N ALA A 76 3.36 -3.46 -1.37
CA ALA A 76 2.66 -2.17 -1.28
C ALA A 76 1.14 -2.35 -1.04
N ALA A 77 0.51 -3.34 -1.67
CA ALA A 77 -0.89 -3.66 -1.44
C ALA A 77 -1.16 -4.10 0.01
N ARG A 78 -0.29 -4.95 0.56
CA ARG A 78 -0.37 -5.35 1.98
C ARG A 78 -0.16 -4.16 2.91
N ASP A 79 0.84 -3.33 2.66
CA ASP A 79 1.14 -2.15 3.48
C ASP A 79 -0.02 -1.13 3.47
N SER A 80 -0.64 -0.94 2.30
CA SER A 80 -1.85 -0.12 2.12
C SER A 80 -3.01 -0.61 2.99
N ILE A 81 -3.27 -1.92 3.00
CA ILE A 81 -4.31 -2.54 3.84
C ILE A 81 -3.95 -2.42 5.32
N HIS A 82 -2.70 -2.63 5.71
CA HIS A 82 -2.27 -2.49 7.11
C HIS A 82 -2.42 -1.06 7.62
N ALA A 83 -2.06 -0.05 6.81
CA ALA A 83 -2.20 1.36 7.17
C ALA A 83 -3.66 1.76 7.44
N THR A 84 -4.62 1.12 6.76
CA THR A 84 -6.06 1.36 6.98
C THR A 84 -6.65 0.52 8.11
N SER A 85 -6.04 -0.61 8.46
CA SER A 85 -6.51 -1.50 9.54
C SER A 85 -6.37 -0.89 10.94
N GLY A 86 -5.61 0.20 11.09
CA GLY A 86 -5.44 0.93 12.35
C GLY A 86 -6.24 2.23 12.47
N LEU A 87 -6.93 2.66 11.41
CA LEU A 87 -7.79 3.85 11.43
C LEU A 87 -9.17 3.51 12.06
N VAL A 88 -9.15 3.11 13.33
CA VAL A 88 -10.34 3.20 14.19
C VAL A 88 -10.54 4.68 14.51
N ARG A 89 -11.71 5.22 14.14
CA ARG A 89 -12.12 6.59 14.47
C ARG A 89 -12.10 6.80 15.99
N PRO A 90 -11.68 7.97 16.51
CA PRO A 90 -12.05 8.36 17.87
C PRO A 90 -13.58 8.42 17.95
N GLY A 91 -14.18 7.43 18.60
CA GLY A 91 -15.63 7.25 18.75
C GLY A 91 -16.21 5.92 18.27
N GLY A 92 -15.41 4.99 17.73
CA GLY A 92 -15.86 3.64 17.37
C GLY A 92 -15.39 2.58 18.36
N ASP A 93 -16.31 1.79 18.88
CA ASP A 93 -16.08 0.71 19.84
C ASP A 93 -15.04 -0.26 19.27
N GLN A 94 -13.92 -0.43 19.98
CA GLN A 94 -12.88 -1.35 19.60
C GLN A 94 -13.48 -2.76 19.55
N GLN A 95 -13.55 -3.36 18.36
CA GLN A 95 -13.75 -4.80 18.25
C GLN A 95 -12.49 -5.46 18.80
N THR A 96 -12.49 -5.69 20.11
CA THR A 96 -11.48 -6.45 20.83
C THR A 96 -11.42 -7.82 20.20
N ALA A 97 -10.43 -8.03 19.32
CA ALA A 97 -10.07 -9.35 18.84
C ALA A 97 -9.57 -10.13 20.05
N SER A 98 -10.50 -10.78 20.74
CA SER A 98 -10.27 -11.74 21.81
C SER A 98 -9.63 -12.98 21.21
N ARG A 99 -8.31 -12.93 20.99
CA ARG A 99 -7.50 -14.15 20.92
C ARG A 99 -6.92 -14.39 22.30
N SER A 100 -7.72 -15.07 23.10
CA SER A 100 -7.24 -15.94 24.16
C SER A 100 -6.18 -16.88 23.57
N ARG A 101 -4.93 -16.69 23.96
CA ARG A 101 -3.99 -17.80 24.09
C ARG A 101 -3.11 -17.54 25.31
N ALA A 102 -3.42 -18.26 26.38
CA ALA A 102 -2.58 -18.34 27.56
C ALA A 102 -1.14 -18.71 27.16
N ALA A 103 -0.18 -17.89 27.58
CA ALA A 103 1.22 -18.27 27.62
C ALA A 103 1.50 -18.97 28.96
N PRO A 104 2.25 -20.08 29.01
CA PRO A 104 2.71 -20.61 30.29
C PRO A 104 3.84 -19.72 30.83
N ALA A 105 3.75 -19.42 32.12
CA ALA A 105 4.77 -18.70 32.86
C ALA A 105 6.07 -19.54 32.96
N ILE A 106 7.20 -18.95 32.60
CA ILE A 106 8.54 -19.42 32.98
C ILE A 106 9.23 -18.24 33.67
N GLY A 107 9.59 -18.44 34.94
CA GLY A 107 10.18 -17.43 35.81
C GLY A 107 11.66 -17.12 35.51
N PRO A 108 12.23 -16.12 36.17
CA PRO A 108 13.54 -15.58 35.82
C PRO A 108 14.66 -16.40 36.47
N SER A 109 15.44 -17.13 35.69
CA SER A 109 16.83 -17.50 36.02
C SER A 109 17.60 -17.90 34.77
N ASP A 110 18.87 -17.46 34.75
CA ASP A 110 19.97 -17.87 33.88
C ASP A 110 19.98 -17.45 32.41
N VAL A 111 20.73 -16.38 32.09
CA VAL A 111 21.90 -16.41 31.19
C VAL A 111 22.82 -15.21 31.51
N ARG A 112 24.08 -15.50 31.88
CA ARG A 112 25.21 -14.54 31.96
C ARG A 112 25.88 -14.39 30.59
N PRO A 113 26.51 -13.24 30.27
CA PRO A 113 27.15 -13.03 28.98
C PRO A 113 28.50 -13.76 28.88
N VAL A 114 28.81 -14.26 27.68
CA VAL A 114 30.16 -14.39 27.14
C VAL A 114 30.30 -13.42 25.97
#